data_AF-A0A4Y8BPP2-F1
#
_entry.id   AF-A0A4Y8BPP2-F1
#
_cell.length_a   1.000
_cell.length_b   1.000
_cell.length_c   1.000
_cell.angle_alpha   90.00
_cell.angle_beta   90.00
_cell.angle_gamma   90.00
#
_symmetry.space_group_name_H-M   'P 1'
#
loop_
_entity.id
_entity.type
_entity.pdbx_description
1 polymer ?
#
loop_
_entity_poly.entity_id
_entity_poly.type
_entity_poly.pdbx_seq_one_letter_code
_entity_poly.pdbx_strand_id
1 'polypeptide(L)'
;MKKIKKIIQIGMISGVAAVASGVLVGCSSNENNDTLSQVAQTQGAFVIIEETAPGQYKIKEQFPSNETRVVLQDLNGTERVLTKEEMDALIKEEAAKIDNGTSNLTKDNAQVSSGGLSLGETLLASAAGAILGSWIGSKLFNNQNFANQQRGAFSNQSAYQRSVNSFNKAGSTTPRTSTTKSGFFGGGSKATSSSSSFGS
;
A
#
# COMPACT_ATOMS: atom_id res chain seq x y z
N MET A 1 4.75 27.71 -56.83
CA MET A 1 5.34 26.87 -55.76
C MET A 1 4.99 27.48 -54.40
N LYS A 2 4.58 26.63 -53.44
CA LYS A 2 4.63 26.81 -51.97
C LYS A 2 3.76 27.91 -51.35
N LYS A 3 3.38 27.86 -50.07
CA LYS A 3 2.89 26.84 -49.10
C LYS A 3 2.39 27.70 -47.92
N ILE A 4 1.29 27.27 -47.32
CA ILE A 4 0.54 27.92 -46.23
C ILE A 4 1.37 27.98 -44.92
N LYS A 5 1.01 28.91 -44.02
CA LYS A 5 0.81 28.74 -42.55
C LYS A 5 1.56 29.79 -41.70
N LYS A 6 0.83 30.51 -40.84
CA LYS A 6 0.70 30.22 -39.39
C LYS A 6 -0.21 31.26 -38.70
N ILE A 7 -1.16 30.77 -37.93
CA ILE A 7 -2.06 31.55 -37.07
C ILE A 7 -1.41 31.70 -35.69
N ILE A 8 -1.60 32.88 -35.14
CA ILE A 8 -1.15 33.45 -33.88
C ILE A 8 -1.92 32.84 -32.69
N GLN A 9 -1.23 32.54 -31.59
CA GLN A 9 -1.76 32.53 -30.22
C GLN A 9 -0.56 32.78 -29.29
N ILE A 10 -0.26 34.03 -28.92
CA ILE A 10 -0.76 34.74 -27.72
C ILE A 10 -0.55 33.91 -26.45
N GLY A 11 0.50 34.29 -25.72
CA GLY A 11 0.75 33.84 -24.36
C GLY A 11 -0.25 34.44 -23.36
N MET A 12 -0.53 33.67 -22.32
CA MET A 12 -1.07 34.15 -21.06
C MET A 12 -0.39 33.34 -19.96
N ILE A 13 0.56 33.97 -19.26
CA ILE A 13 0.38 34.62 -17.96
C ILE A 13 0.78 33.65 -16.84
N SER A 14 1.94 33.96 -16.28
CA SER A 14 2.38 33.69 -14.92
C SER A 14 1.25 33.80 -13.90
N GLY A 15 0.88 32.67 -13.30
CA GLY A 15 0.00 32.60 -12.14
C GLY A 15 0.54 31.58 -11.15
N VAL A 16 1.12 32.06 -10.07
CA VAL A 16 1.37 31.26 -8.86
C VAL A 16 0.02 30.82 -8.32
N ALA A 17 -0.25 29.51 -8.34
CA ALA A 17 -1.35 28.91 -7.59
C ALA A 17 -0.81 27.66 -6.88
N ALA A 18 -0.56 27.82 -5.59
CA ALA A 18 -0.39 26.70 -4.68
C ALA A 18 -1.69 25.90 -4.67
N VAL A 19 -1.67 24.66 -5.15
CA VAL A 19 -2.73 23.68 -4.91
C VAL A 19 -2.10 22.51 -4.17
N ALA A 20 -2.07 22.62 -2.85
CA ALA A 20 -2.00 21.47 -1.97
C ALA A 20 -3.39 20.84 -1.93
N SER A 21 -3.63 19.82 -2.76
CA SER A 21 -4.68 18.82 -2.52
C SER A 21 -4.48 17.68 -3.50
N GLY A 22 -4.21 16.48 -2.97
CA GLY A 22 -4.15 15.27 -3.76
C GLY A 22 -5.48 14.98 -4.46
N VAL A 23 -5.39 14.52 -5.70
CA VAL A 23 -6.02 13.32 -6.27
C VAL A 23 -5.35 13.11 -7.62
N LEU A 24 -4.32 12.26 -7.67
CA LEU A 24 -3.88 11.63 -8.92
C LEU A 24 -4.51 10.23 -8.95
N VAL A 25 -5.73 10.13 -9.48
CA VAL A 25 -6.29 8.86 -9.92
C VAL A 25 -6.40 8.91 -11.43
N GLY A 26 -5.48 8.19 -12.09
CA GLY A 26 -5.66 7.65 -13.44
C GLY A 26 -4.86 8.35 -14.54
N CYS A 27 -3.69 7.83 -14.90
CA CYS A 27 -3.52 6.98 -16.10
C CYS A 27 -2.03 6.75 -16.43
N SER A 28 -1.73 5.49 -16.74
CA SER A 28 -0.63 5.02 -17.58
C SER A 28 0.77 4.92 -16.98
N SER A 29 1.17 3.65 -16.86
CA SER A 29 2.54 3.13 -16.92
C SER A 29 3.35 3.14 -15.62
N ASN A 30 3.81 1.93 -15.30
CA ASN A 30 4.77 1.52 -14.28
C ASN A 30 4.30 1.35 -12.81
N GLU A 31 4.31 0.07 -12.42
CA GLU A 31 4.81 -0.42 -11.14
C GLU A 31 4.00 -0.11 -9.86
N ASN A 32 2.86 -0.79 -9.73
CA ASN A 32 2.96 -2.10 -9.10
C ASN A 32 3.24 -2.27 -7.60
N ASN A 33 3.67 -1.26 -6.80
CA ASN A 33 4.25 -1.61 -5.48
C ASN A 33 4.17 -0.63 -4.29
N ASP A 34 3.69 0.61 -4.42
CA ASP A 34 3.76 1.59 -3.30
C ASP A 34 2.43 1.87 -2.57
N THR A 35 1.36 1.13 -2.90
CA THR A 35 0.02 1.44 -2.37
C THR A 35 -0.16 1.13 -0.88
N LEU A 36 0.61 0.20 -0.30
CA LEU A 36 0.49 -0.13 1.13
C LEU A 36 0.96 1.01 2.01
N SER A 37 2.17 1.48 1.72
CA SER A 37 2.94 2.41 2.54
C SER A 37 2.35 3.82 2.49
N GLN A 38 1.81 4.22 1.34
CA GLN A 38 1.21 5.55 1.17
C GLN A 38 -0.20 5.65 1.75
N VAL A 39 -0.99 4.56 1.74
CA VAL A 39 -2.31 4.54 2.39
C VAL A 39 -2.18 4.41 3.91
N ALA A 40 -1.20 3.63 4.38
CA ALA A 40 -0.87 3.48 5.79
C ALA A 40 -0.43 4.79 6.46
N GLN A 41 0.11 5.77 5.72
CA GLN A 41 0.46 7.08 6.29
C GLN A 41 -0.77 7.87 6.79
N THR A 42 -1.96 7.56 6.27
CA THR A 42 -3.19 8.31 6.58
C THR A 42 -4.16 7.57 7.49
N GLN A 43 -3.96 6.26 7.68
CA GLN A 43 -4.84 5.38 8.45
C GLN A 43 -3.99 4.47 9.33
N GLY A 44 -4.40 4.25 10.57
CA GLY A 44 -3.76 3.27 11.45
C GLY A 44 -3.83 1.86 10.87
N ALA A 45 -3.06 0.94 11.45
CA ALA A 45 -3.04 -0.45 11.02
C ALA A 45 -3.13 -1.40 12.22
N PHE A 46 -3.98 -2.42 12.10
CA PHE A 46 -3.91 -3.58 12.96
C PHE A 46 -2.98 -4.60 12.31
N VAL A 47 -1.87 -4.93 12.97
CA VAL A 47 -0.82 -5.80 12.43
C VAL A 47 -0.62 -6.99 13.37
N ILE A 48 -0.57 -8.19 12.80
CA ILE A 48 -0.22 -9.42 13.51
C ILE A 48 1.14 -9.86 12.99
N ILE A 49 2.13 -9.85 13.87
CA ILE A 49 3.51 -10.29 13.63
C ILE A 49 3.67 -11.64 14.31
N GLU A 50 4.18 -12.64 13.59
CA GLU A 50 4.54 -13.95 14.14
C GLU A 50 6.05 -14.12 14.16
N GLU A 51 6.57 -14.65 15.27
CA GLU A 51 7.95 -15.09 15.38
C GLU A 51 8.10 -16.45 14.69
N THR A 52 8.91 -16.50 13.64
CA THR A 52 9.13 -17.73 12.86
C THR A 52 10.35 -18.51 13.31
N ALA A 53 11.33 -17.82 13.89
CA ALA A 53 12.52 -18.39 14.51
C ALA A 53 13.04 -17.40 15.56
N PRO A 54 13.92 -17.81 16.49
CA PRO A 54 14.43 -16.90 17.53
C PRO A 54 14.99 -15.61 16.94
N GLY A 55 14.33 -14.48 17.22
CA GLY A 55 14.71 -13.16 16.70
C GLY A 55 14.36 -12.88 15.23
N GLN A 56 13.54 -13.73 14.60
CA GLN A 56 13.06 -13.59 13.23
C GLN A 56 11.55 -13.50 13.19
N TYR A 57 11.04 -12.44 12.57
CA TYR A 57 9.63 -12.10 12.62
C TYR A 57 9.07 -11.92 11.21
N LYS A 58 7.80 -12.30 11.04
CA LYS A 58 7.05 -12.11 9.81
C LYS A 58 5.66 -11.55 10.07
N ILE A 59 5.14 -10.79 9.11
CA ILE A 59 3.77 -10.27 9.14
C ILE A 59 2.84 -11.41 8.74
N LYS A 60 2.07 -11.90 9.70
CA LYS A 60 1.04 -12.91 9.46
C LYS A 60 -0.11 -12.28 8.70
N GLU A 61 -0.65 -11.20 9.23
CA GLU A 61 -1.75 -10.44 8.65
C GLU A 61 -1.68 -8.97 9.05
N GLN A 62 -2.27 -8.10 8.24
CA GLN A 62 -2.49 -6.71 8.61
C GLN A 62 -3.70 -6.13 7.91
N PHE A 63 -4.37 -5.20 8.58
CA PHE A 63 -5.61 -4.59 8.14
C PHE A 63 -5.62 -3.10 8.49
N PRO A 64 -6.30 -2.26 7.69
CA PRO A 64 -6.52 -0.86 8.04
C PRO A 64 -7.38 -0.75 9.31
N SER A 65 -7.03 0.20 10.18
CA SER A 65 -7.65 0.45 11.49
C SER A 65 -7.64 1.95 11.79
N ASN A 66 -8.49 2.39 12.72
CA ASN A 66 -8.45 3.78 13.20
C ASN A 66 -7.21 4.05 14.08
N GLU A 67 -6.75 3.02 14.79
CA GLU A 67 -5.59 3.07 15.68
C GLU A 67 -4.57 2.02 15.26
N THR A 68 -3.28 2.34 15.37
CA THR A 68 -2.20 1.38 15.14
C THR A 68 -2.06 0.44 16.32
N ARG A 69 -2.26 -0.85 16.08
CA ARG A 69 -2.12 -1.91 17.08
C ARG A 69 -1.32 -3.05 16.50
N VAL A 70 -0.34 -3.51 17.25
CA VAL A 70 0.55 -4.57 16.81
C VAL A 70 0.49 -5.71 17.80
N VAL A 71 0.10 -6.88 17.32
CA VAL A 71 0.07 -8.13 18.07
C VAL A 71 1.30 -8.93 17.68
N LEU A 72 2.12 -9.29 18.65
CA LEU A 72 3.22 -10.20 18.50
C LEU A 72 2.79 -11.59 18.96
N GLN A 73 2.92 -12.57 18.08
CA GLN A 73 2.74 -13.99 18.33
C GLN A 73 4.11 -14.64 18.44
N ASP A 74 4.47 -15.11 19.64
CA ASP A 74 5.75 -15.79 19.90
C ASP A 74 5.74 -17.22 19.33
N LEU A 75 6.90 -17.89 19.31
CA LEU A 75 7.05 -19.29 18.86
C LEU A 75 6.14 -20.29 19.58
N ASN A 76 5.73 -19.98 20.81
CA ASN A 76 4.82 -20.81 21.63
C ASN A 76 3.34 -20.58 21.29
N GLY A 77 3.03 -19.71 20.32
CA GLY A 77 1.66 -19.32 19.96
C GLY A 77 1.03 -18.33 20.95
N THR A 78 1.78 -17.80 21.90
CA THR A 78 1.30 -16.78 22.84
C THR A 78 1.25 -15.43 22.12
N GLU A 79 0.11 -14.75 22.22
CA GLU A 79 -0.10 -13.43 21.62
C GLU A 79 0.01 -12.33 22.70
N ARG A 80 0.82 -11.31 22.41
CA ARG A 80 0.92 -10.10 23.23
C ARG A 80 0.80 -8.85 22.36
N VAL A 81 0.13 -7.83 22.89
CA VAL A 81 0.04 -6.53 22.21
C VAL A 81 1.26 -5.70 22.59
N LEU A 82 1.95 -5.14 21.60
CA LEU A 82 3.06 -4.21 21.84
C LEU A 82 2.52 -2.86 22.31
N THR A 83 3.14 -2.33 23.36
CA THR A 83 2.87 -0.98 23.85
C THR A 83 3.44 0.07 22.91
N LYS A 84 2.97 1.32 23.03
CA LYS A 84 3.45 2.42 22.20
C LYS A 84 4.93 2.68 22.43
N GLU A 85 5.36 2.60 23.68
CA GLU A 85 6.74 2.80 24.12
C GLU A 85 7.67 1.72 23.55
N GLU A 86 7.23 0.45 23.54
CA GLU A 86 7.98 -0.65 22.91
C GLU A 86 8.11 -0.44 21.40
N MET A 87 7.01 -0.08 20.72
CA MET A 87 7.03 0.20 19.28
C MET A 87 7.99 1.36 18.96
N ASP A 88 7.89 2.47 19.70
CA ASP A 88 8.74 3.65 19.48
C ASP A 88 10.22 3.34 19.75
N ALA A 89 10.52 2.52 20.76
CA ALA A 89 11.89 2.07 21.03
C ALA A 89 12.46 1.23 19.89
N LEU A 90 11.69 0.27 19.38
CA LEU A 90 12.07 -0.59 18.25
C LEU A 90 12.26 0.22 16.96
N ILE A 91 11.35 1.16 16.68
CA ILE A 91 11.46 2.06 15.53
C ILE A 91 12.70 2.94 15.65
N LYS A 92 12.99 3.48 16.83
CA LYS A 92 14.15 4.35 17.04
C LYS A 92 15.47 3.60 16.86
N GLU A 93 15.56 2.37 17.37
CA GLU A 93 16.73 1.52 17.17
C GLU A 93 16.94 1.21 15.68
N GLU A 94 15.86 0.88 14.97
CA GLU A 94 15.94 0.56 13.55
C GLU A 94 16.19 1.80 12.68
N ALA A 95 15.64 2.96 13.06
CA ALA A 95 15.92 4.24 12.41
C ALA A 95 17.41 4.59 12.44
N ALA A 96 18.09 4.35 13.57
CA ALA A 96 19.52 4.53 13.68
C ALA A 96 20.30 3.57 12.74
N LYS A 97 19.83 2.33 12.56
CA LYS A 97 20.43 1.39 11.61
C LYS A 97 20.20 1.82 10.16
N ILE A 98 19.03 2.38 9.85
CA ILE A 98 18.73 2.94 8.52
C ILE A 98 19.64 4.14 8.24
N ASP A 99 19.85 5.02 9.22
CA ASP A 99 20.75 6.18 9.11
C ASP A 99 22.19 5.76 8.84
N ASN A 100 22.65 4.73 9.56
CA ASN A 100 23.97 4.14 9.37
C ASN A 100 24.09 3.28 8.09
N GLY A 101 23.01 3.10 7.33
CA GLY A 101 22.99 2.21 6.15
C GLY A 101 23.17 0.73 6.49
N THR A 102 22.99 0.35 7.75
CA THR A 102 23.17 -1.01 8.27
C THR A 102 21.85 -1.77 8.47
N SER A 103 20.71 -1.15 8.21
CA SER A 103 19.41 -1.85 8.24
C SER A 103 19.31 -2.86 7.10
N ASN A 104 18.71 -4.02 7.34
CA ASN A 104 18.46 -4.93 6.22
C ASN A 104 17.49 -4.30 5.23
N LEU A 105 16.52 -3.49 5.70
CA LEU A 105 15.48 -2.81 4.90
C LEU A 105 15.97 -1.94 3.75
N THR A 106 17.18 -1.36 3.86
CA THR A 106 17.67 -0.36 2.91
C THR A 106 18.99 -0.70 2.22
N LYS A 107 19.66 -1.80 2.61
CA LYS A 107 20.96 -2.19 2.03
C LYS A 107 20.86 -2.61 0.56
N ASP A 108 21.75 -2.07 -0.28
CA ASP A 108 21.86 -2.33 -1.72
C ASP A 108 22.33 -3.74 -2.12
N ASN A 109 22.61 -4.61 -1.15
CA ASN A 109 22.94 -6.01 -1.40
C ASN A 109 22.31 -6.94 -0.36
N ALA A 110 21.15 -6.55 0.18
CA ALA A 110 20.31 -7.45 0.94
C ALA A 110 19.66 -8.45 -0.04
N GLN A 111 20.48 -9.37 -0.57
CA GLN A 111 20.01 -10.59 -1.21
C GLN A 111 19.06 -11.25 -0.21
N VAL A 112 17.75 -11.10 -0.44
CA VAL A 112 16.60 -11.54 0.38
C VAL A 112 17.10 -12.22 1.65
N SER A 113 17.36 -11.43 2.70
CA SER A 113 18.13 -11.89 3.86
C SER A 113 17.54 -13.22 4.34
N SER A 114 18.28 -14.31 4.08
CA SER A 114 17.85 -15.67 4.39
C SER A 114 17.64 -15.90 5.89
N GLY A 115 18.01 -14.92 6.72
CA GLY A 115 17.92 -14.92 8.17
C GLY A 115 16.70 -14.18 8.75
N GLY A 116 15.68 -13.86 7.95
CA GLY A 116 14.46 -13.20 8.46
C GLY A 116 14.66 -11.73 8.86
N LEU A 117 13.56 -11.05 9.15
CA LEU A 117 13.57 -9.65 9.59
C LEU A 117 13.48 -9.57 11.11
N SER A 118 14.16 -8.58 11.71
CA SER A 118 14.01 -8.26 13.13
C SER A 118 12.62 -7.67 13.42
N LEU A 119 12.18 -7.67 14.68
CA LEU A 119 10.86 -7.14 15.07
C LEU A 119 10.69 -5.67 14.64
N GLY A 120 11.74 -4.86 14.80
CA GLY A 120 11.77 -3.47 14.32
C GLY A 120 11.68 -3.37 12.81
N GLU A 121 12.42 -4.21 12.07
CA GLU A 121 12.39 -4.25 10.61
C GLU A 121 11.01 -4.68 10.08
N THR A 122 10.40 -5.68 10.71
CA THR A 122 9.06 -6.19 10.39
C THR A 122 8.00 -5.15 10.71
N LEU A 123 8.14 -4.44 11.83
CA LEU A 123 7.27 -3.32 12.20
C LEU A 123 7.34 -2.20 11.17
N LEU A 124 8.55 -1.84 10.71
CA LEU A 124 8.77 -0.83 9.67
C LEU A 124 8.30 -1.26 8.28
N ALA A 125 8.48 -2.53 7.93
CA ALA A 125 7.97 -3.11 6.70
C ALA A 125 6.43 -3.20 6.70
N SER A 126 5.80 -3.29 7.87
CA SER A 126 4.35 -3.32 8.01
C SER A 126 3.70 -1.94 7.81
N ALA A 127 2.39 -1.95 7.59
CA ALA A 127 1.60 -0.70 7.57
C ALA A 127 1.50 0.00 8.94
N ALA A 128 2.09 -0.53 10.02
CA ALA A 128 2.27 0.23 11.27
C ALA A 128 3.17 1.47 11.08
N GLY A 129 3.75 1.64 9.89
CA GLY A 129 4.49 2.80 9.44
C GLY A 129 3.76 4.15 9.52
N ALA A 130 2.48 4.23 9.92
CA ALA A 130 1.85 5.50 10.31
C ALA A 130 2.60 6.21 11.45
N ILE A 131 3.31 5.45 12.30
CA ILE A 131 4.18 5.98 13.37
C ILE A 131 5.49 6.55 12.78
N LEU A 132 5.80 6.25 11.51
CA LEU A 132 7.04 6.70 10.89
C LEU A 132 7.01 8.21 10.66
N GLY A 133 7.97 8.87 11.31
CA GLY A 133 8.28 10.26 10.99
C GLY A 133 8.60 10.41 9.50
N SER A 134 8.26 11.57 8.95
CA SER A 134 8.43 11.88 7.52
C SER A 134 9.83 11.58 6.99
N TRP A 135 10.86 11.73 7.83
CA TRP A 135 12.25 11.44 7.48
C TRP A 135 12.53 9.95 7.22
N ILE A 136 12.07 9.04 8.09
CA ILE A 136 12.26 7.59 7.92
C ILE A 136 11.45 7.12 6.71
N GLY A 137 10.22 7.61 6.57
CA GLY A 137 9.36 7.29 5.43
C GLY A 137 10.01 7.63 4.10
N SER A 138 10.62 8.81 3.95
CA SER A 138 11.33 9.17 2.71
C SER A 138 12.51 8.25 2.38
N LYS A 139 13.22 7.73 3.39
CA LYS A 139 14.36 6.82 3.17
C LYS A 139 13.91 5.40 2.80
N LEU A 140 12.83 4.92 3.43
CA LEU A 140 12.29 3.59 3.18
C LEU A 140 11.51 3.54 1.87
N PHE A 141 10.56 4.45 1.67
CA PHE A 141 9.63 4.38 0.54
C PHE A 141 10.23 4.83 -0.78
N ASN A 142 11.30 5.64 -0.76
CA ASN A 142 12.05 5.97 -1.98
C ASN A 142 13.10 4.89 -2.34
N ASN A 143 13.15 3.77 -1.62
CA ASN A 143 14.13 2.70 -1.83
C ASN A 143 13.47 1.46 -2.43
N GLN A 144 13.92 1.06 -3.61
CA GLN A 144 13.39 -0.13 -4.30
C GLN A 144 13.66 -1.43 -3.53
N ASN A 145 14.73 -1.50 -2.74
CA ASN A 145 15.04 -2.64 -1.88
C ASN A 145 14.00 -2.81 -0.77
N PHE A 146 13.47 -1.71 -0.24
CA PHE A 146 12.43 -1.74 0.78
C PHE A 146 11.14 -2.37 0.23
N ALA A 147 10.70 -2.00 -0.98
CA ALA A 147 9.50 -2.59 -1.59
C ALA A 147 9.64 -4.12 -1.79
N ASN A 148 10.84 -4.59 -2.13
CA ASN A 148 11.12 -6.02 -2.26
C ASN A 148 11.11 -6.72 -0.89
N GLN A 149 11.69 -6.09 0.13
CA GLN A 149 11.73 -6.63 1.49
C GLN A 149 10.38 -6.59 2.20
N GLN A 150 9.57 -5.57 1.92
CA GLN A 150 8.20 -5.46 2.40
C GLN A 150 7.38 -6.67 1.94
N ARG A 151 7.54 -7.14 0.70
CA ARG A 151 6.88 -8.38 0.24
C ARG A 151 7.40 -9.61 0.98
N GLY A 152 8.71 -9.69 1.21
CA GLY A 152 9.36 -10.78 1.94
C GLY A 152 9.10 -10.80 3.45
N ALA A 153 8.66 -9.68 4.01
CA ALA A 153 8.31 -9.53 5.42
C ALA A 153 7.05 -10.31 5.79
N PHE A 154 6.17 -10.61 4.82
CA PHE A 154 4.95 -11.37 5.06
C PHE A 154 5.25 -12.86 5.15
N SER A 155 4.49 -13.56 5.99
CA SER A 155 4.62 -15.02 6.09
C SER A 155 4.21 -15.71 4.80
N ASN A 156 3.26 -15.14 4.07
CA ASN A 156 2.76 -15.67 2.80
C ASN A 156 2.40 -14.56 1.80
N GLN A 157 2.57 -14.84 0.51
CA GLN A 157 2.26 -13.89 -0.57
C GLN A 157 0.78 -13.50 -0.61
N SER A 158 -0.12 -14.42 -0.24
CA SER A 158 -1.56 -14.16 -0.13
C SER A 158 -1.88 -13.16 0.98
N ALA A 159 -1.17 -13.21 2.12
CA ALA A 159 -1.37 -12.25 3.21
C ALA A 159 -0.98 -10.83 2.78
N TYR A 160 0.13 -10.69 2.04
CA TYR A 160 0.52 -9.44 1.43
C TYR A 160 -0.56 -8.91 0.48
N GLN A 161 -1.06 -9.73 -0.45
CA GLN A 161 -2.10 -9.31 -1.39
C GLN A 161 -3.40 -8.91 -0.69
N ARG A 162 -3.84 -9.68 0.32
CA ARG A 162 -5.01 -9.33 1.14
C ARG A 162 -4.84 -7.99 1.83
N SER A 163 -3.65 -7.75 2.37
CA SER A 163 -3.29 -6.46 2.96
C SER A 163 -3.40 -5.33 1.93
N VAL A 164 -2.69 -5.43 0.81
CA VAL A 164 -2.72 -4.42 -0.28
C VAL A 164 -4.14 -4.10 -0.71
N ASN A 165 -4.97 -5.12 -0.91
CA ASN A 165 -6.36 -4.93 -1.31
C ASN A 165 -7.18 -4.25 -0.21
N SER A 166 -6.95 -4.59 1.06
CA SER A 166 -7.66 -4.01 2.21
C SER A 166 -7.33 -2.53 2.38
N PHE A 167 -6.05 -2.16 2.31
CA PHE A 167 -5.61 -0.76 2.37
C PHE A 167 -6.13 0.04 1.16
N ASN A 168 -6.01 -0.47 -0.07
CA ASN A 168 -6.57 0.19 -1.25
C ASN A 168 -8.09 0.42 -1.14
N LYS A 169 -8.83 -0.55 -0.59
CA LYS A 169 -10.28 -0.42 -0.37
C LYS A 169 -10.61 0.62 0.72
N ALA A 170 -9.81 0.71 1.77
CA ALA A 170 -10.00 1.69 2.84
C ALA A 170 -9.66 3.12 2.40
N GLY A 171 -8.65 3.30 1.53
CA GLY A 171 -8.34 4.59 0.89
C GLY A 171 -9.32 5.01 -0.21
N SER A 172 -10.10 4.07 -0.76
CA SER A 172 -11.13 4.31 -1.78
C SER A 172 -12.50 4.72 -1.20
N THR A 173 -12.57 5.05 0.09
CA THR A 173 -13.80 5.50 0.77
C THR A 173 -14.20 6.94 0.45
N THR A 174 -13.81 7.47 -0.71
CA THR A 174 -14.60 8.53 -1.34
C THR A 174 -15.93 7.90 -1.78
N PRO A 175 -17.11 8.40 -1.34
CA PRO A 175 -18.39 7.84 -1.76
C PRO A 175 -18.50 8.01 -3.26
N ARG A 176 -18.24 6.94 -4.01
CA ARG A 176 -18.42 6.92 -5.45
C ARG A 176 -19.92 6.87 -5.71
N THR A 177 -20.55 8.04 -5.78
CA THR A 177 -21.84 8.20 -6.45
C THR A 177 -21.63 7.91 -7.93
N SER A 178 -21.68 6.64 -8.33
CA SER A 178 -21.87 6.28 -9.73
C SER A 178 -22.28 4.82 -9.84
N THR A 179 -23.59 4.64 -9.96
CA THR A 179 -24.24 3.68 -10.87
C THR A 179 -23.28 2.98 -11.82
N THR A 180 -22.85 1.76 -11.50
CA THR A 180 -22.49 0.77 -12.54
C THR A 180 -22.49 -0.63 -11.93
N LYS A 181 -23.61 -1.30 -12.17
CA LYS A 181 -23.88 -2.70 -11.94
C LYS A 181 -23.00 -3.52 -12.90
N SER A 182 -21.95 -4.17 -12.40
CA SER A 182 -21.24 -5.22 -13.15
C SER A 182 -21.22 -6.51 -12.34
N GLY A 183 -22.38 -7.15 -12.25
CA GLY A 183 -22.51 -8.53 -11.79
C GLY A 183 -22.35 -9.48 -12.98
N PHE A 184 -21.36 -10.36 -12.90
CA PHE A 184 -20.96 -11.37 -13.89
C PHE A 184 -21.94 -12.57 -13.94
N PHE A 185 -23.25 -12.32 -13.86
CA PHE A 185 -24.29 -13.34 -13.98
C PHE A 185 -25.49 -12.76 -14.73
N GLY A 186 -25.49 -12.91 -16.05
CA GLY A 186 -26.55 -12.37 -16.91
C GLY A 186 -26.59 -13.02 -18.28
N GLY A 187 -26.21 -14.30 -18.38
CA GLY A 187 -26.47 -15.11 -19.54
C GLY A 187 -27.91 -15.62 -19.50
N GLY A 188 -28.82 -14.88 -20.11
CA GLY A 188 -30.23 -15.26 -20.24
C GLY A 188 -30.84 -14.54 -21.43
N SER A 189 -30.65 -15.11 -22.62
CA SER A 189 -31.28 -14.64 -23.85
C SER A 189 -32.79 -14.63 -23.68
N LYS A 190 -33.38 -13.43 -23.67
CA LYS A 190 -34.84 -13.26 -23.63
C LYS A 190 -35.38 -13.63 -25.01
N ALA A 191 -36.08 -14.76 -25.07
CA ALA A 191 -36.87 -15.18 -26.22
C ALA A 191 -37.85 -14.06 -26.60
N THR A 192 -37.77 -13.57 -27.84
CA THR A 192 -38.77 -12.71 -28.44
C THR A 192 -39.99 -13.55 -28.79
N SER A 193 -41.00 -13.52 -27.93
CA SER A 193 -42.35 -13.97 -28.23
C SER A 193 -43.02 -12.97 -29.17
N SER A 194 -43.17 -13.33 -30.45
CA SER A 194 -44.02 -12.61 -31.41
C SER A 194 -45.38 -13.30 -31.52
N SER A 195 -46.38 -12.69 -30.89
CA SER A 195 -47.82 -12.83 -31.17
C SER A 195 -48.33 -11.40 -31.35
N SER A 196 -49.18 -10.99 -32.29
CA SER A 196 -49.98 -11.59 -33.36
C SER A 196 -50.70 -10.39 -34.02
N SER A 197 -50.99 -10.40 -35.33
CA SER A 197 -52.25 -9.80 -35.82
C SER A 197 -52.61 -10.29 -37.22
N PHE A 198 -53.80 -10.88 -37.31
CA PHE A 198 -54.61 -11.00 -38.52
C PHE A 198 -55.08 -9.61 -39.01
N GLY A 199 -55.42 -9.49 -40.29
CA GLY A 199 -56.21 -8.37 -40.80
C GLY A 199 -56.15 -8.19 -42.33
N SER A 200 -57.12 -8.80 -43.01
CA SER A 200 -57.74 -8.52 -44.33
C SER A 200 -56.94 -7.89 -45.48
#